data_AF-A0A7V9FNG0-F1
#
_entry.id   AF-A0A7V9FNG0-F1
#
_cell.length_a   1.000
_cell.length_b   1.000
_cell.length_c   1.000
_cell.angle_alpha   90.00
_cell.angle_beta   90.00
_cell.angle_gamma   90.00
#
_symmetry.space_group_name_H-M   'P 1'
#
loop_
_entity.id
_entity.type
_entity.pdbx_description
1 polymer ?
#
loop_
_entity_poly.entity_id
_entity_poly.type
_entity_poly.pdbx_seq_one_letter_code
_entity_poly.pdbx_strand_id
1 'polypeptide(L)'
;PELSLVAALATALAVEDATDLAAQIKWPNDVMLDRRKVAGILAELKGEVVVLGIGLNVNQTREQLPTEATIVPASLRTIDGRVRDREEVLERLMGRLDACYDTWKASGLGGLYDDLGARDFLRGRRITVDGVEGTAERIERDGRLVVASDSGRLLVASGEVLFER
;
A
#
# COMPACT_ATOMS: atom_id res chain seq x y z
N PRO A 1 -4.79 -3.64 11.21
CA PRO A 1 -4.15 -3.46 9.87
C PRO A 1 -5.13 -3.55 8.70
N GLU A 2 -6.24 -4.29 8.82
CA GLU A 2 -7.11 -4.61 7.69
C GLU A 2 -7.61 -3.41 6.89
N LEU A 3 -8.21 -2.40 7.54
CA LEU A 3 -8.70 -1.21 6.85
C LEU A 3 -7.60 -0.45 6.09
N SER A 4 -6.38 -0.43 6.62
CA SER A 4 -5.23 0.15 5.90
C SER A 4 -4.92 -0.62 4.62
N LEU A 5 -5.00 -1.95 4.65
CA LEU A 5 -4.78 -2.81 3.47
C LEU A 5 -5.92 -2.70 2.46
N VAL A 6 -7.17 -2.63 2.91
CA VAL A 6 -8.34 -2.39 2.04
C VAL A 6 -8.17 -1.07 1.28
N ALA A 7 -7.80 0.00 1.99
CA ALA A 7 -7.57 1.30 1.41
C ALA A 7 -6.32 1.35 0.50
N ALA A 8 -5.25 0.65 0.89
CA ALA A 8 -4.05 0.53 0.06
C ALA A 8 -4.35 -0.22 -1.25
N LEU A 9 -5.15 -1.28 -1.21
CA LEU A 9 -5.60 -2.00 -2.40
C LEU A 9 -6.47 -1.10 -3.29
N ALA A 10 -7.48 -0.45 -2.73
CA ALA A 10 -8.31 0.49 -3.47
C ALA A 10 -7.47 1.59 -4.15
N THR A 11 -6.48 2.12 -3.43
CA THR A 11 -5.56 3.13 -3.95
C THR A 11 -4.67 2.56 -5.06
N ALA A 12 -4.14 1.35 -4.91
CA ALA A 12 -3.34 0.70 -5.95
C ALA A 12 -4.16 0.47 -7.23
N LEU A 13 -5.39 0.00 -7.12
CA LEU A 13 -6.31 -0.18 -8.26
C LEU A 13 -6.63 1.16 -8.94
N ALA A 14 -6.87 2.22 -8.19
CA ALA A 14 -7.13 3.55 -8.75
C ALA A 14 -5.88 4.14 -9.43
N VAL A 15 -4.68 3.86 -8.90
CA VAL A 15 -3.41 4.22 -9.55
C VAL A 15 -3.24 3.44 -10.86
N GLU A 16 -3.52 2.14 -10.89
CA GLU A 16 -3.53 1.34 -12.11
C GLU A 16 -4.51 1.92 -13.15
N ASP A 17 -5.75 2.21 -12.76
CA ASP A 17 -6.76 2.81 -13.64
C ASP A 17 -6.36 4.18 -14.21
N ALA A 18 -5.53 4.95 -13.49
CA ALA A 18 -5.11 6.29 -13.86
C ALA A 18 -3.78 6.32 -14.63
N THR A 19 -3.02 5.22 -14.64
CA THR A 19 -1.66 5.19 -15.19
C THR A 19 -1.41 4.06 -16.19
N ASP A 20 -2.25 3.03 -16.21
CA ASP A 20 -2.02 1.76 -16.90
C ASP A 20 -0.72 1.05 -16.47
N LEU A 21 -0.18 1.40 -15.29
CA LEU A 21 1.04 0.84 -14.72
C LEU A 21 0.71 -0.02 -13.49
N ALA A 22 1.40 -1.14 -13.35
CA ALA A 22 1.19 -2.06 -12.22
C ALA A 22 1.64 -1.43 -10.89
N ALA A 23 0.68 -1.19 -10.00
CA ALA A 23 0.93 -0.69 -8.66
C ALA A 23 1.18 -1.87 -7.70
N GLN A 24 1.93 -1.61 -6.64
CA GLN A 24 2.24 -2.59 -5.61
C GLN A 24 1.95 -2.01 -4.23
N ILE A 25 1.65 -2.86 -3.26
CA ILE A 25 1.35 -2.51 -1.88
C ILE A 25 2.56 -2.93 -1.05
N LYS A 26 3.29 -1.95 -0.53
CA LYS A 26 4.26 -2.19 0.53
C LYS A 26 3.49 -2.23 1.85
N TRP A 27 3.37 -3.44 2.38
CA TRP A 27 2.70 -3.68 3.65
C TRP A 27 3.24 -2.74 4.76
N PRO A 28 2.36 -2.22 5.64
CA PRO A 28 0.91 -2.43 5.65
C PRO A 28 0.10 -1.39 4.87
N ASN A 29 0.71 -0.29 4.41
CA ASN A 29 -0.05 0.94 4.14
C ASN A 29 0.54 1.87 3.06
N ASP A 30 1.56 1.44 2.33
CA ASP A 30 2.17 2.25 1.29
C ASP A 30 1.84 1.70 -0.09
N VAL A 31 1.51 2.59 -1.03
CA VAL A 31 1.35 2.24 -2.45
C VAL A 31 2.60 2.67 -3.20
N MET A 32 3.14 1.71 -3.94
CA MET A 32 4.36 1.80 -4.71
C MET A 32 4.03 1.75 -6.20
N LEU A 33 4.69 2.60 -6.99
CA LEU A 33 4.68 2.53 -8.44
C LEU A 33 6.12 2.65 -8.92
N ASP A 34 6.57 1.70 -9.75
CA ASP A 34 7.97 1.63 -10.20
C ASP A 34 8.98 1.75 -9.03
N ARG A 35 8.75 0.93 -7.98
CA ARG A 35 9.55 0.89 -6.74
C ARG A 35 9.63 2.21 -5.96
N ARG A 36 8.82 3.21 -6.29
CA ARG A 36 8.76 4.52 -5.63
C ARG A 36 7.42 4.70 -4.93
N LYS A 37 7.40 5.35 -3.77
CA LYS A 37 6.18 5.55 -2.99
C LYS A 37 5.34 6.66 -3.60
N VAL A 38 4.12 6.34 -4.02
CA VAL A 38 3.14 7.29 -4.59
C VAL A 38 1.99 7.61 -3.64
N ALA A 39 1.67 6.70 -2.70
CA ALA A 39 0.65 6.96 -1.69
C ALA A 39 1.01 6.40 -0.32
N GLY A 40 0.41 6.97 0.71
CA GLY A 40 0.45 6.47 2.08
C GLY A 40 -0.94 6.52 2.71
N ILE A 41 -1.25 5.49 3.48
CA ILE A 41 -2.54 5.31 4.17
C ILE A 41 -2.33 5.34 5.68
N LEU A 42 -3.21 6.04 6.39
CA LEU A 42 -3.26 6.06 7.84
C LEU A 42 -4.68 5.75 8.31
N ALA A 43 -4.82 4.80 9.24
CA ALA A 43 -6.08 4.50 9.89
C ALA A 43 -5.93 4.76 11.39
N GLU A 44 -6.72 5.70 11.93
CA GLU A 44 -6.70 6.06 13.33
C GLU A 44 -8.05 5.76 13.99
N LEU A 45 -8.03 5.08 15.13
CA LEU A 45 -9.21 4.91 15.97
C LEU A 45 -9.46 6.22 16.74
N LYS A 46 -10.66 6.79 16.60
CA LYS A 46 -11.10 7.97 17.35
C LYS A 46 -12.44 7.64 18.01
N GLY A 47 -12.40 7.25 19.29
CA GLY A 47 -13.59 6.72 19.97
C GLY A 47 -14.01 5.39 19.36
N GLU A 48 -15.24 5.31 18.85
CA GLU A 48 -15.80 4.10 18.21
C GLU A 48 -15.69 4.12 16.68
N VAL A 49 -15.11 5.17 16.09
CA VAL A 49 -14.97 5.29 14.63
C VAL A 49 -13.51 5.20 14.19
N VAL A 50 -13.29 4.68 12.99
CA VAL A 50 -11.98 4.70 12.33
C VAL A 50 -11.95 5.85 11.34
N VAL A 51 -10.97 6.74 11.48
CA VAL A 51 -10.67 7.80 10.50
C VAL A 51 -9.59 7.29 9.57
N LEU A 52 -9.92 7.18 8.28
CA LEU A 52 -9.02 6.73 7.24
C LEU A 52 -8.51 7.92 6.43
N GLY A 53 -7.21 8.21 6.53
CA GLY A 53 -6.52 9.19 5.70
C GLY A 53 -5.79 8.52 4.54
N ILE A 54 -6.00 9.00 3.32
CA ILE A 54 -5.29 8.56 2.12
C ILE A 54 -4.59 9.77 1.50
N GLY A 55 -3.26 9.72 1.44
CA GLY A 55 -2.46 10.71 0.71
C GLY A 55 -1.92 10.11 -0.57
N LEU A 56 -2.36 10.61 -1.74
CA LEU A 56 -1.86 10.21 -3.06
C LEU A 56 -1.15 11.39 -3.75
N ASN A 57 0.09 11.18 -4.17
CA ASN A 57 0.85 12.15 -4.93
C ASN A 57 0.45 12.07 -6.42
N VAL A 58 -0.29 13.06 -6.92
CA VAL A 58 -0.79 13.09 -8.30
C VAL A 58 0.13 13.90 -9.22
N ASN A 59 0.24 15.23 -8.99
CA ASN A 59 0.83 16.17 -9.94
C ASN A 59 2.12 16.87 -9.47
N GLN A 60 2.62 16.51 -8.28
CA GLN A 60 3.85 17.09 -7.72
C GLN A 60 5.01 16.92 -8.70
N THR A 61 5.84 17.95 -8.87
CA THR A 61 7.13 17.83 -9.58
C THR A 61 8.19 17.21 -8.68
N ARG A 62 9.36 16.90 -9.24
CA ARG A 62 10.48 16.31 -8.49
C ARG A 62 10.94 17.22 -7.36
N GLU A 63 10.92 18.53 -7.58
CA GLU A 63 11.36 19.57 -6.63
C GLU A 63 10.37 19.76 -5.47
N GLN A 64 9.11 19.35 -5.66
CA GLN A 64 8.06 19.40 -4.65
C GLN A 64 8.01 18.14 -3.77
N LEU A 65 8.78 17.12 -4.11
CA LEU A 65 8.87 15.87 -3.35
C LEU A 65 10.07 15.91 -2.40
N PRO A 66 9.97 15.28 -1.21
CA PRO A 66 11.06 15.28 -0.25
C PRO A 66 12.29 14.56 -0.81
N THR A 67 13.47 15.14 -0.59
CA THR A 67 14.76 14.57 -1.02
C THR A 67 15.33 13.58 -0.03
N GLU A 68 14.98 13.69 1.25
CA GLU A 68 15.50 12.89 2.37
C GLU A 68 14.47 11.89 2.90
N ALA A 69 14.09 10.92 2.08
CA ALA A 69 13.17 9.86 2.48
C ALA A 69 13.81 8.48 2.33
N THR A 70 13.61 7.61 3.32
CA THR A 70 14.07 6.21 3.32
C THR A 70 13.59 5.48 2.06
N ILE A 71 12.31 5.69 1.72
CA ILE A 71 11.68 5.22 0.49
C ILE A 71 11.57 6.40 -0.47
N VAL A 72 12.06 6.22 -1.70
CA VAL A 72 12.06 7.27 -2.71
C VAL A 72 10.61 7.65 -3.05
N PRO A 73 10.20 8.92 -2.84
CA PRO A 73 8.86 9.37 -3.16
C PRO A 73 8.72 9.63 -4.67
N ALA A 74 7.50 9.47 -5.16
CA ALA A 74 7.07 9.85 -6.50
C ALA A 74 5.64 10.40 -6.44
N SER A 75 5.27 11.14 -7.47
CA SER A 75 3.89 11.40 -7.89
C SER A 75 3.61 10.66 -9.19
N LEU A 76 2.33 10.44 -9.53
CA LEU A 76 1.93 9.87 -10.82
C LEU A 76 2.59 10.62 -11.98
N ARG A 77 2.61 11.96 -11.93
CA ARG A 77 3.29 12.80 -12.91
C ARG A 77 4.80 12.55 -12.99
N THR A 78 5.49 12.34 -11.89
CA THR A 78 6.95 12.05 -11.93
C THR A 78 7.27 10.63 -12.40
N ILE A 79 6.28 9.74 -12.47
CA ILE A 79 6.45 8.41 -13.04
C ILE A 79 6.37 8.48 -14.57
N ASP A 80 5.37 9.17 -15.12
CA ASP A 80 5.05 9.09 -16.57
C ASP A 80 5.02 10.43 -17.32
N GLY A 81 5.25 11.54 -16.63
CA GLY A 81 5.27 12.89 -17.18
C GLY A 81 3.89 13.55 -17.36
N ARG A 82 2.78 12.85 -17.07
CA ARG A 82 1.42 13.33 -17.38
C ARG A 82 0.80 14.07 -16.20
N VAL A 83 0.27 15.26 -16.47
CA VAL A 83 -0.61 15.98 -15.53
C VAL A 83 -2.01 15.39 -15.63
N ARG A 84 -2.64 15.17 -14.48
CA ARG A 84 -3.97 14.55 -14.37
C ARG A 84 -4.95 15.51 -13.70
N ASP A 85 -6.22 15.38 -14.05
CA ASP A 85 -7.28 15.96 -13.23
C ASP A 85 -7.35 15.20 -11.89
N ARG A 86 -7.32 15.94 -10.78
CA ARG A 86 -7.38 15.33 -9.45
C ARG A 86 -8.79 14.87 -9.10
N GLU A 87 -9.81 15.49 -9.67
CA GLU A 87 -11.20 15.11 -9.45
C GLU A 87 -11.47 13.74 -10.09
N GLU A 88 -11.02 13.52 -11.33
CA GLU A 88 -11.11 12.20 -11.99
C GLU A 88 -10.34 11.11 -11.22
N VAL A 89 -9.15 11.43 -10.70
CA VAL A 89 -8.37 10.47 -9.88
C VAL A 89 -9.09 10.17 -8.56
N LEU A 90 -9.70 11.17 -7.93
CA LEU A 90 -10.47 11.02 -6.70
C LEU A 90 -11.72 10.17 -6.94
N GLU A 91 -12.47 10.41 -8.02
CA GLU A 91 -13.65 9.62 -8.38
C GLU A 91 -13.31 8.13 -8.55
N ARG A 92 -12.22 7.83 -9.27
CA ARG A 92 -11.71 6.45 -9.41
C ARG A 92 -11.34 5.85 -8.05
N LEU A 93 -10.64 6.61 -7.21
CA LEU A 93 -10.27 6.18 -5.87
C LEU A 93 -11.49 5.86 -5.01
N MET A 94 -12.52 6.71 -5.01
CA MET A 94 -13.75 6.49 -4.25
C MET A 94 -14.50 5.25 -4.74
N GLY A 95 -14.66 5.08 -6.06
CA GLY A 95 -15.29 3.88 -6.62
C GLY A 95 -14.55 2.59 -6.26
N ARG A 96 -13.21 2.60 -6.29
CA ARG A 96 -12.40 1.45 -5.85
C ARG A 96 -12.48 1.23 -4.34
N LEU A 97 -12.53 2.30 -3.55
CA LEU A 97 -12.64 2.20 -2.09
C LEU A 97 -13.97 1.59 -1.68
N ASP A 98 -15.09 2.04 -2.25
CA ASP A 98 -16.42 1.49 -1.99
C ASP A 98 -16.48 -0.01 -2.34
N ALA A 99 -16.00 -0.40 -3.52
CA ALA A 99 -16.01 -1.80 -3.96
C ALA A 99 -15.15 -2.70 -3.06
N CYS A 100 -13.95 -2.26 -2.70
CA CYS A 100 -13.07 -3.01 -1.78
C CYS A 100 -13.68 -3.08 -0.37
N TYR A 101 -14.24 -1.97 0.12
CA TYR A 101 -14.84 -1.91 1.44
C TYR A 101 -16.09 -2.80 1.56
N ASP A 102 -16.96 -2.82 0.55
CA ASP A 102 -18.13 -3.69 0.53
C ASP A 102 -17.73 -5.17 0.48
N THR A 103 -16.74 -5.53 -0.33
CA THR A 103 -16.19 -6.89 -0.37
C THR A 103 -15.61 -7.30 0.99
N TRP A 104 -14.85 -6.40 1.61
CA TRP A 104 -14.28 -6.61 2.94
C TRP A 104 -15.35 -6.74 4.04
N LYS A 105 -16.40 -5.92 4.03
CA LYS A 105 -17.53 -6.07 4.97
C LYS A 105 -18.22 -7.42 4.83
N ALA A 106 -18.37 -7.91 3.59
CA ALA A 106 -19.09 -9.16 3.31
C ALA A 106 -18.28 -10.42 3.67
N SER A 107 -16.95 -10.38 3.52
CA SER A 107 -16.11 -11.59 3.55
C SER A 107 -14.75 -11.43 4.26
N GLY A 108 -14.53 -10.30 4.91
CA GLY A 108 -13.24 -9.90 5.47
C GLY A 108 -12.17 -9.71 4.39
N LEU A 109 -10.91 -9.67 4.80
CA LEU A 109 -9.78 -9.64 3.87
C LEU A 109 -9.68 -10.90 2.99
N GLY A 110 -10.35 -12.00 3.37
CA GLY A 110 -10.39 -13.22 2.59
C GLY A 110 -10.95 -13.03 1.18
N GLY A 111 -11.90 -12.12 0.97
CA GLY A 111 -12.45 -11.79 -0.34
C GLY A 111 -11.57 -10.89 -1.21
N LEU A 112 -10.57 -10.24 -0.61
CA LEU A 112 -9.58 -9.38 -1.30
C LEU A 112 -8.20 -10.05 -1.41
N TYR A 113 -8.09 -11.29 -0.95
CA TYR A 113 -6.80 -11.94 -0.71
C TYR A 113 -5.96 -12.09 -1.98
N ASP A 114 -6.58 -12.50 -3.08
CA ASP A 114 -5.86 -12.74 -4.34
C ASP A 114 -5.38 -11.41 -4.94
N ASP A 115 -6.21 -10.36 -4.89
CA ASP A 115 -5.87 -9.02 -5.36
C ASP A 115 -4.75 -8.37 -4.53
N LEU A 116 -4.78 -8.55 -3.21
CA LEU A 116 -3.71 -8.14 -2.30
C LEU A 116 -2.43 -8.91 -2.58
N GLY A 117 -2.53 -10.24 -2.72
CA GLY A 117 -1.40 -11.12 -2.95
C GLY A 117 -0.68 -10.83 -4.28
N ALA A 118 -1.43 -10.53 -5.33
CA ALA A 118 -0.90 -10.17 -6.65
C ALA A 118 -0.11 -8.85 -6.63
N ARG A 119 -0.38 -7.98 -5.65
CA ARG A 119 0.25 -6.66 -5.50
C ARG A 119 1.21 -6.58 -4.33
N ASP A 120 1.54 -7.68 -3.67
CA ASP A 120 2.43 -7.70 -2.52
C ASP A 120 3.86 -7.28 -2.92
N PHE A 121 4.24 -6.05 -2.57
CA PHE A 121 5.55 -5.50 -2.90
C PHE A 121 6.70 -6.25 -2.24
N LEU A 122 6.48 -6.79 -1.02
CA LEU A 122 7.54 -7.35 -0.19
C LEU A 122 7.77 -8.84 -0.45
N ARG A 123 6.84 -9.52 -1.12
CA ARG A 123 6.92 -10.95 -1.43
C ARG A 123 8.27 -11.34 -2.02
N GLY A 124 8.93 -12.30 -1.36
CA GLY A 124 10.24 -12.84 -1.75
C GLY A 124 11.44 -11.94 -1.47
N ARG A 125 11.25 -10.77 -0.85
CA ARG A 125 12.35 -9.83 -0.55
C ARG A 125 12.92 -10.07 0.84
N ARG A 126 14.23 -9.82 0.99
CA ARG A 126 14.87 -9.66 2.30
C ARG A 126 14.43 -8.35 2.93
N ILE A 127 13.98 -8.43 4.17
CA ILE A 127 13.44 -7.31 4.93
C ILE A 127 13.97 -7.32 6.36
N THR A 128 13.91 -6.17 6.99
CA THR A 128 14.06 -6.01 8.44
C THR A 128 12.76 -5.43 8.98
N VAL A 129 12.15 -6.10 9.94
CA VAL A 129 10.93 -5.66 10.61
C VAL A 129 11.14 -5.64 12.11
N ASP A 130 10.99 -4.45 12.72
CA ASP A 130 11.25 -4.23 14.15
C ASP A 130 12.60 -4.80 14.63
N GLY A 131 13.63 -4.67 13.79
CA GLY A 131 14.99 -5.16 14.06
C GLY A 131 15.25 -6.64 13.77
N VAL A 132 14.23 -7.40 13.34
CA VAL A 132 14.38 -8.79 12.94
C VAL A 132 14.51 -8.90 11.43
N GLU A 133 15.61 -9.52 10.97
CA GLU A 133 15.80 -9.80 9.56
C GLU A 133 15.12 -11.11 9.13
N GLY A 134 14.59 -11.11 7.90
CA GLY A 134 13.94 -12.28 7.32
C GLY A 134 13.54 -12.06 5.87
N THR A 135 12.90 -13.06 5.28
CA THR A 135 12.30 -12.96 3.94
C THR A 135 10.79 -12.85 4.08
N ALA A 136 10.18 -11.83 3.48
CA ALA A 136 8.73 -11.70 3.45
C ALA A 136 8.13 -12.78 2.52
N GLU A 137 7.30 -13.67 3.07
CA GLU A 137 6.69 -14.76 2.29
C GLU A 137 5.37 -14.33 1.65
N ARG A 138 4.47 -13.72 2.44
CA ARG A 138 3.12 -13.33 2.04
C ARG A 138 2.46 -12.46 3.09
N ILE A 139 1.39 -11.79 2.71
CA ILE A 139 0.35 -11.29 3.61
C ILE A 139 -0.65 -12.45 3.86
N GLU A 140 -1.03 -12.70 5.11
CA GLU A 140 -2.06 -13.67 5.50
C GLU A 140 -3.47 -13.13 5.28
N ARG A 141 -4.46 -14.03 5.33
CA ARG A 141 -5.89 -13.68 5.15
C ARG A 141 -6.46 -12.74 6.21
N ASP A 142 -5.74 -12.53 7.32
CA ASP A 142 -6.06 -11.55 8.36
C ASP A 142 -5.16 -10.29 8.29
N GLY A 143 -4.38 -10.15 7.22
CA GLY A 143 -3.56 -8.99 6.96
C GLY A 143 -2.20 -8.97 7.66
N ARG A 144 -1.82 -10.02 8.40
CA ARG A 144 -0.47 -10.11 9.01
C ARG A 144 0.59 -10.46 7.96
N LEU A 145 1.77 -9.87 8.06
CA LEU A 145 2.91 -10.22 7.21
C LEU A 145 3.62 -11.46 7.76
N VAL A 146 3.81 -12.48 6.92
CA VAL A 146 4.62 -13.67 7.25
C VAL A 146 6.07 -13.40 6.88
N VAL A 147 6.97 -13.54 7.85
CA VAL A 147 8.41 -13.37 7.65
C VAL A 147 9.13 -14.65 8.05
N ALA A 148 9.91 -15.22 7.13
CA ALA A 148 10.79 -16.33 7.42
C ALA A 148 12.16 -15.79 7.90
N SER A 149 12.45 -15.96 9.19
CA SER A 149 13.73 -15.62 9.82
C SER A 149 14.50 -16.89 10.21
N ASP A 150 15.72 -16.71 10.71
CA ASP A 150 16.56 -17.81 11.19
C ASP A 150 15.98 -18.50 12.44
N SER A 151 15.11 -17.81 13.19
CA SER A 151 14.41 -18.34 14.36
C SER A 151 13.06 -18.98 14.02
N GLY A 152 12.66 -18.99 12.75
CA GLY A 152 11.41 -19.58 12.27
C GLY A 152 10.50 -18.56 11.57
N ARG A 153 9.20 -18.85 11.51
CA ARG A 153 8.21 -17.94 10.90
C ARG A 153 7.64 -16.98 11.93
N LEU A 154 7.64 -15.70 11.59
CA LEU A 154 7.08 -14.61 12.37
C LEU A 154 5.82 -14.08 11.68
N LEU A 155 4.78 -13.80 12.48
CA LEU A 155 3.56 -13.13 12.02
C LEU A 155 3.54 -11.70 12.56
N VAL A 156 3.68 -10.73 11.69
CA VAL A 156 3.75 -9.31 12.05
C VAL A 156 2.40 -8.63 11.79
N ALA A 157 1.82 -8.02 12.83
CA ALA A 157 0.52 -7.33 12.73
C ALA A 157 0.64 -5.82 12.47
N SER A 158 1.78 -5.23 12.85
CA SER A 158 2.17 -3.84 12.64
C SER A 158 3.68 -3.74 12.80
N GLY A 159 4.34 -2.78 12.15
CA GLY A 159 5.77 -2.53 12.31
C GLY A 159 6.33 -1.68 11.19
N GLU A 160 7.51 -1.12 11.40
CA GLU A 160 8.25 -0.46 10.33
C GLU A 160 9.08 -1.50 9.57
N VAL A 161 8.85 -1.58 8.26
CA VAL A 161 9.55 -2.54 7.39
C VAL A 161 10.56 -1.82 6.51
N LEU A 162 11.83 -2.15 6.69
CA LEU A 162 12.93 -1.81 5.80
C LEU A 162 13.17 -2.97 4.82
N PHE A 163 13.58 -2.66 3.60
CA PHE A 163 13.87 -3.65 2.56
C PHE A 163 15.13 -3.28 1.79
N GLU A 164 15.87 -4.28 1.32
CA GLU A 164 17.03 -4.06 0.46
C GLU A 164 16.58 -3.59 -0.93
N ARG A 165 17.29 -2.59 -1.48
CA ARG A 165 16.93 -1.91 -2.74
C ARG A 165 17.24 -2.77 -3.98
#